data_AF-A0A6J5G3S9-F1
#
_entry.id   AF-A0A6J5G3S9-F1
#
_cell.length_a   1.000
_cell.length_b   1.000
_cell.length_c   1.000
_cell.angle_alpha   90.00
_cell.angle_beta   90.00
_cell.angle_gamma   90.00
#
_symmetry.space_group_name_H-M   'P 1'
#
loop_
_entity.id
_entity.type
_entity.pdbx_description
1 polymer ?
#
loop_
_entity_poly.entity_id
_entity_poly.type
_entity_poly.pdbx_seq_one_letter_code
_entity_poly.pdbx_strand_id
1 'polypeptide(L)'
;MKTKFTTLASAAFLSAALAGCGHSEIDAVKAATVPQDSTHTYETAISNRASCEKDSWHTFKDDTNRTVVEYRCELKNGAALLSAFRQQKISDAQRDFQGYYHGLDQTTKSIESPERLEKQLADAQSQLAQLQANDAPSGADIPKDPQALKQGIVNSASAMEVAQSAVERAQRELDDARNNQTGVQQERSRFEQQEKETLAQIDKTYGGITQASEIFQWHVRDDEAVPAWSGVELVKQDRSTTQLNRDWQKTMKDLLSHRGDDHVHYALDVPDNIASGQQPSASQ
;
A
#
# COMPACT_ATOMS: atom_id res chain seq x y z
N MET A 1 -7.64 73.57 -66.47
CA MET A 1 -6.22 73.69 -66.84
C MET A 1 -5.35 73.03 -65.78
N LYS A 2 -4.60 72.02 -66.22
CA LYS A 2 -3.23 71.65 -65.84
C LYS A 2 -2.81 71.66 -64.35
N THR A 3 -2.77 70.44 -63.81
CA THR A 3 -1.65 69.74 -63.15
C THR A 3 -0.87 70.45 -62.03
N LYS A 4 -0.75 69.75 -60.89
CA LYS A 4 0.53 69.15 -60.44
C LYS A 4 0.28 68.06 -59.40
N PHE A 5 0.62 66.83 -59.77
CA PHE A 5 0.91 65.73 -58.85
C PHE A 5 2.32 65.94 -58.31
N THR A 6 2.51 65.74 -57.00
CA THR A 6 3.83 65.64 -56.39
C THR A 6 3.88 64.40 -55.50
N THR A 7 4.96 63.66 -55.68
CA THR A 7 5.25 62.30 -55.27
C THR A 7 5.93 62.25 -53.90
N LEU A 8 5.74 61.12 -53.19
CA LEU A 8 6.66 60.45 -52.25
C LEU A 8 7.19 61.19 -50.99
N ALA A 9 6.86 60.63 -49.82
CA ALA A 9 7.87 60.20 -48.84
C ALA A 9 7.25 59.23 -47.81
N SER A 10 7.51 57.94 -48.02
CA SER A 10 7.38 56.91 -47.00
C SER A 10 8.40 57.17 -45.88
N ALA A 11 7.95 57.33 -44.64
CA ALA A 11 8.79 57.18 -43.46
C ALA A 11 8.25 55.99 -42.66
N ALA A 12 8.74 54.80 -43.04
CA ALA A 12 8.63 53.61 -42.22
C ALA A 12 9.46 53.84 -40.95
N PHE A 13 8.79 53.97 -39.80
CA PHE A 13 9.45 53.77 -38.52
C PHE A 13 9.78 52.29 -38.40
N LEU A 14 11.00 51.93 -38.80
CA LEU A 14 11.66 50.71 -38.35
C LEU A 14 11.83 50.85 -36.83
N SER A 15 10.87 50.34 -36.05
CA SER A 15 11.16 49.90 -34.71
C SER A 15 12.11 48.71 -34.86
N ALA A 16 13.39 48.98 -34.62
CA ALA A 16 14.41 47.96 -34.48
C ALA A 16 13.95 46.98 -33.40
N ALA A 17 13.47 45.81 -33.82
CA ALA A 17 13.43 44.65 -32.96
C ALA A 17 14.89 44.39 -32.58
N LEU A 18 15.22 44.62 -31.30
CA LEU A 18 16.34 43.96 -30.66
C LEU A 18 16.03 42.45 -30.70
N ALA A 19 16.30 41.82 -31.85
CA ALA A 19 16.61 40.42 -31.90
C ALA A 19 17.97 40.29 -31.19
N GLY A 20 17.95 40.26 -29.86
CA GLY A 20 19.05 39.66 -29.11
C GLY A 20 19.24 38.27 -29.69
N CYS A 21 20.48 37.93 -30.05
CA CYS A 21 20.87 36.59 -30.45
C CYS A 21 20.48 35.64 -29.31
N GLY A 22 19.28 35.06 -29.44
CA GLY A 22 18.50 34.48 -28.36
C GLY A 22 19.03 33.12 -27.99
N HIS A 23 19.62 33.03 -26.80
CA HIS A 23 19.68 31.75 -26.10
C HIS A 23 18.29 31.55 -25.50
N SER A 24 17.64 30.43 -25.83
CA SER A 24 16.37 30.09 -25.20
C SER A 24 16.60 29.72 -23.74
N GLU A 25 15.58 29.85 -22.88
CA GLU A 25 15.68 29.41 -21.49
C GLU A 25 16.02 27.91 -21.38
N ILE A 26 15.64 27.12 -22.38
CA ILE A 26 16.04 25.72 -22.53
C ILE A 26 17.56 25.62 -22.71
N ASP A 27 18.17 26.44 -23.57
CA ASP A 27 19.62 26.43 -23.80
C ASP A 27 20.38 26.82 -22.52
N ALA A 28 19.88 27.78 -21.75
CA ALA A 28 20.44 28.16 -20.45
C ALA A 28 20.45 26.96 -19.48
N VAL A 29 19.34 26.22 -19.38
CA VAL A 29 19.27 25.01 -18.55
C VAL A 29 20.20 23.92 -19.06
N LYS A 30 20.19 23.65 -20.37
CA LYS A 30 21.05 22.63 -20.99
C LYS A 30 22.54 22.87 -20.74
N ALA A 31 22.96 24.14 -20.76
CA ALA A 31 24.34 24.55 -20.55
C ALA A 31 24.75 24.59 -19.06
N ALA A 32 23.80 24.69 -18.13
CA ALA A 32 24.09 24.77 -16.70
C ALA A 32 24.72 23.47 -16.17
N THR A 33 25.74 23.64 -15.33
CA THR A 33 26.46 22.54 -14.67
C THR A 33 25.60 21.85 -13.63
N VAL A 34 25.68 20.52 -13.55
CA VAL A 34 24.96 19.74 -12.53
C VAL A 34 25.66 19.91 -11.17
N PRO A 35 24.98 20.40 -10.12
CA PRO A 35 25.62 20.63 -8.83
C PRO A 35 26.21 19.36 -8.17
N GLN A 36 25.64 18.20 -8.48
CA GLN A 36 26.06 16.89 -7.95
C GLN A 36 27.36 16.38 -8.61
N ASP A 37 27.64 16.80 -9.83
CA ASP A 37 28.85 16.42 -10.58
C ASP A 37 29.18 17.50 -11.61
N SER A 38 30.20 18.31 -11.29
CA SER A 38 30.59 19.44 -12.13
C SER A 38 31.23 19.04 -13.46
N THR A 39 31.45 17.75 -13.71
CA THR A 39 31.93 17.25 -15.01
C THR A 39 30.81 17.16 -16.05
N HIS A 40 29.55 17.32 -15.62
CA HIS A 40 28.36 17.25 -16.48
C HIS A 40 27.59 18.57 -16.51
N THR A 41 27.02 18.90 -17.67
CA THR A 41 25.86 19.82 -17.78
C THR A 41 24.56 19.02 -17.73
N TYR A 42 23.42 19.69 -17.48
CA TYR A 42 22.12 19.01 -17.49
C TYR A 42 21.86 18.29 -18.82
N GLU A 43 22.20 18.90 -19.96
CA GLU A 43 22.08 18.24 -21.27
C GLU A 43 22.87 16.92 -21.30
N THR A 44 24.15 16.96 -20.91
CA THR A 44 25.01 15.77 -20.96
C THR A 44 24.63 14.71 -19.93
N ALA A 45 23.95 15.10 -18.84
CA ALA A 45 23.48 14.19 -17.82
C ALA A 45 22.22 13.44 -18.27
N ILE A 46 21.24 14.13 -18.85
CA ILE A 46 19.89 13.56 -19.08
C ILE A 46 19.62 13.15 -20.53
N SER A 47 20.46 13.55 -21.49
CA SER A 47 20.27 13.17 -22.90
C SER A 47 20.80 11.77 -23.23
N ASN A 48 20.24 11.16 -24.28
CA ASN A 48 20.66 9.87 -24.86
C ASN A 48 20.76 8.71 -23.85
N ARG A 49 19.89 8.68 -22.84
CA ARG A 49 19.86 7.63 -21.82
C ARG A 49 19.16 6.38 -22.36
N ALA A 50 19.70 5.20 -22.08
CA ALA A 50 19.09 3.93 -22.52
C ALA A 50 17.71 3.69 -21.88
N SER A 51 17.51 4.21 -20.67
CA SER A 51 16.23 4.23 -19.95
C SER A 51 15.16 5.14 -20.57
N CYS A 52 15.52 5.98 -21.55
CA CYS A 52 14.60 6.93 -22.17
C CYS A 52 14.19 6.48 -23.57
N GLU A 53 12.90 6.19 -23.75
CA GLU A 53 12.35 5.84 -25.07
C GLU A 53 12.20 7.10 -25.94
N LYS A 54 11.70 8.19 -25.33
CA LYS A 54 11.49 9.47 -25.99
C LYS A 54 11.63 10.59 -24.98
N ASP A 55 12.35 11.64 -25.38
CA ASP A 55 12.45 12.86 -24.57
C ASP A 55 11.86 14.10 -25.25
N SER A 56 11.60 15.11 -24.45
CA SER A 56 11.16 16.42 -24.90
C SER A 56 11.55 17.52 -23.91
N TRP A 57 11.76 18.71 -24.44
CA TRP A 57 11.99 19.93 -23.69
C TRP A 57 10.89 20.93 -24.03
N HIS A 58 10.37 21.63 -23.03
CA HIS A 58 9.46 22.74 -23.26
C HIS A 58 9.54 23.77 -22.14
N THR A 59 8.91 24.91 -22.39
CA THR A 59 8.86 26.03 -21.46
C THR A 59 7.41 26.41 -21.20
N PHE A 60 7.06 26.68 -19.95
CA PHE A 60 5.74 27.18 -19.57
C PHE A 60 5.84 28.20 -18.43
N LYS A 61 4.71 28.82 -18.09
CA LYS A 61 4.59 29.71 -16.93
C LYS A 61 3.86 28.98 -15.82
N ASP A 62 4.43 28.98 -14.61
CA ASP A 62 3.74 28.45 -13.44
C ASP A 62 2.65 29.41 -12.91
N ASP A 63 1.94 29.00 -11.85
CA ASP A 63 0.86 29.79 -11.23
C ASP A 63 1.31 31.15 -10.69
N THR A 64 2.62 31.35 -10.52
CA THR A 64 3.24 32.60 -10.07
C THR A 64 3.89 33.39 -11.21
N ASN A 65 3.60 33.01 -12.45
CA ASN A 65 4.12 33.61 -13.69
C ASN A 65 5.66 33.52 -13.84
N ARG A 66 6.31 32.55 -13.17
CA ARG A 66 7.73 32.25 -13.36
C ARG A 66 7.93 31.38 -14.58
N THR A 67 9.03 31.58 -15.32
CA THR A 67 9.41 30.68 -16.41
C THR A 67 9.88 29.35 -15.83
N VAL A 68 9.26 28.26 -16.26
CA VAL A 68 9.67 26.89 -15.97
C VAL A 68 10.12 26.24 -17.25
N VAL A 69 11.30 25.63 -17.22
CA VAL A 69 11.78 24.71 -18.25
C VAL A 69 11.55 23.30 -17.74
N GLU A 70 10.88 22.46 -18.52
CA GLU A 70 10.66 21.06 -18.23
C GLU A 70 11.38 20.18 -19.26
N TYR A 71 12.18 19.26 -18.76
CA TYR A 71 12.60 18.06 -19.47
C TYR A 71 11.70 16.90 -19.07
N ARG A 72 11.27 16.14 -20.07
CA ARG A 72 10.45 14.94 -19.89
C ARG A 72 11.08 13.79 -20.65
N CYS A 73 11.17 12.65 -19.99
CA CYS A 73 11.61 11.39 -20.54
C CYS A 73 10.53 10.32 -20.35
N GLU A 74 10.04 9.74 -21.42
CA GLU A 74 9.23 8.53 -21.37
C GLU A 74 10.12 7.34 -21.01
N LEU A 75 9.87 6.75 -19.83
CA LEU A 75 10.69 5.65 -19.32
C LEU A 75 10.40 4.38 -20.11
N LYS A 76 11.47 3.85 -20.72
CA LYS A 76 11.41 2.62 -21.48
C LYS A 76 10.91 1.47 -20.61
N ASN A 77 9.91 0.73 -21.09
CA ASN A 77 9.24 -0.34 -20.37
C ASN A 77 8.65 0.05 -19.00
N GLY A 78 8.52 1.34 -18.66
CA GLY A 78 8.09 1.77 -17.33
C GLY A 78 6.69 1.27 -16.95
N ALA A 79 5.73 1.32 -17.88
CA ALA A 79 4.39 0.77 -17.67
C ALA A 79 4.41 -0.77 -17.48
N ALA A 80 5.24 -1.49 -18.25
CA ALA A 80 5.38 -2.93 -18.12
C ALA A 80 6.01 -3.33 -16.78
N LEU A 81 7.02 -2.58 -16.32
CA LEU A 81 7.66 -2.78 -15.02
C LEU A 81 6.68 -2.54 -13.87
N LEU A 82 5.91 -1.44 -13.91
CA LEU A 82 4.88 -1.16 -12.89
C LEU A 82 3.76 -2.20 -12.90
N SER A 83 3.39 -2.73 -14.07
CA SER A 83 2.45 -3.84 -14.16
C SER A 83 3.00 -5.10 -13.49
N ALA A 84 4.26 -5.46 -13.73
CA ALA A 84 4.91 -6.59 -13.05
C ALA A 84 4.96 -6.37 -11.53
N PHE A 85 5.33 -5.15 -11.10
CA PHE A 85 5.37 -4.78 -9.69
C PHE A 85 3.98 -4.86 -9.02
N ARG A 86 2.92 -4.41 -9.71
CA ARG A 86 1.53 -4.57 -9.26
C ARG A 86 1.19 -6.04 -9.03
N GLN A 87 1.55 -6.93 -9.95
CA GLN A 87 1.28 -8.37 -9.81
C GLN A 87 2.03 -8.97 -8.62
N GLN A 88 3.28 -8.58 -8.42
CA GLN A 88 4.04 -9.00 -7.24
C GLN A 88 3.36 -8.54 -5.95
N LYS A 89 2.95 -7.27 -5.87
CA LYS A 89 2.23 -6.73 -4.70
C LYS A 89 0.92 -7.46 -4.42
N ILE A 90 0.17 -7.82 -5.44
CA ILE A 90 -1.05 -8.63 -5.30
C ILE A 90 -0.71 -10.02 -4.76
N SER A 91 0.29 -10.68 -5.33
CA SER A 91 0.71 -12.02 -4.90
C SER A 91 1.20 -12.04 -3.46
N ASP A 92 1.99 -11.04 -3.06
CA ASP A 92 2.49 -10.90 -1.68
C ASP A 92 1.32 -10.66 -0.72
N ALA A 93 0.41 -9.74 -1.03
CA ALA A 93 -0.76 -9.49 -0.20
C ALA A 93 -1.62 -10.75 -0.03
N GLN A 94 -1.94 -11.44 -1.13
CA GLN A 94 -2.71 -12.68 -1.08
C GLN A 94 -2.03 -13.75 -0.24
N ARG A 95 -0.71 -13.88 -0.34
CA ARG A 95 0.07 -14.84 0.46
C ARG A 95 0.02 -14.50 1.96
N ASP A 96 0.15 -13.22 2.30
CA ASP A 96 0.08 -12.76 3.68
C ASP A 96 -1.30 -13.07 4.28
N PHE A 97 -2.39 -12.76 3.56
CA PHE A 97 -3.74 -13.06 4.01
C PHE A 97 -4.02 -14.56 4.06
N GLN A 98 -3.52 -15.37 3.12
CA GLN A 98 -3.57 -16.83 3.22
C GLN A 98 -2.90 -17.35 4.50
N GLY A 99 -1.77 -16.76 4.88
CA GLY A 99 -1.11 -17.05 6.16
C GLY A 99 -1.99 -16.74 7.36
N TYR A 100 -2.68 -15.59 7.36
CA TYR A 100 -3.63 -15.24 8.42
C TYR A 100 -4.82 -16.19 8.50
N TYR A 101 -5.44 -16.52 7.36
CA TYR A 101 -6.55 -17.48 7.33
C TYR A 101 -6.14 -18.86 7.82
N HIS A 102 -4.95 -19.33 7.45
CA HIS A 102 -4.41 -20.59 7.95
C HIS A 102 -4.22 -20.57 9.48
N GLY A 103 -3.74 -19.47 10.04
CA GLY A 103 -3.65 -19.29 11.50
C GLY A 103 -5.02 -19.32 12.19
N LEU A 104 -6.04 -18.70 11.60
CA LEU A 104 -7.42 -18.76 12.10
C LEU A 104 -8.02 -20.17 12.00
N ASP A 105 -7.74 -20.90 10.93
CA ASP A 105 -8.17 -22.30 10.77
C ASP A 105 -7.54 -23.21 11.83
N GLN A 106 -6.26 -23.01 12.13
CA GLN A 106 -5.57 -23.72 13.21
C GLN A 106 -6.18 -23.40 14.57
N THR A 107 -6.48 -22.12 14.83
CA THR A 107 -7.14 -21.68 16.06
C THR A 107 -8.52 -22.33 16.18
N THR A 108 -9.31 -22.33 15.11
CA THR A 108 -10.64 -22.96 15.06
C THR A 108 -10.57 -24.45 15.42
N LYS A 109 -9.58 -25.17 14.89
CA LYS A 109 -9.37 -26.60 15.19
C LYS A 109 -8.97 -26.87 16.65
N SER A 110 -8.40 -25.89 17.33
CA SER A 110 -8.00 -26.00 18.74
C SER A 110 -9.13 -25.67 19.72
N ILE A 111 -10.20 -25.01 19.26
CA ILE A 111 -11.38 -24.73 20.08
C ILE A 111 -12.16 -26.02 20.27
N GLU A 112 -12.45 -26.36 21.52
CA GLU A 112 -13.25 -27.55 21.84
C GLU A 112 -14.68 -27.40 21.33
N SER A 113 -15.25 -28.47 20.77
CA SER A 113 -16.58 -28.42 20.14
C SER A 113 -17.65 -28.02 21.16
N PRO A 114 -18.44 -26.95 20.89
CA PRO A 114 -19.55 -26.55 21.75
C PRO A 114 -20.54 -27.69 22.01
N GLU A 115 -20.80 -28.55 21.03
CA GLU A 115 -21.71 -29.70 21.17
C GLU A 115 -21.21 -30.70 22.22
N ARG A 116 -19.88 -30.90 22.30
CA ARG A 116 -19.27 -31.79 23.31
C ARG A 116 -19.33 -31.15 24.69
N LEU A 117 -19.07 -29.86 24.79
CA LEU A 117 -19.14 -29.10 26.04
C LEU A 117 -20.58 -28.99 26.57
N GLU A 118 -21.56 -28.81 25.68
CA GLU A 118 -22.99 -28.86 26.01
C GLU A 118 -23.39 -30.20 26.61
N LYS A 119 -22.89 -31.31 26.04
CA LYS A 119 -23.11 -32.64 26.61
C LYS A 119 -22.48 -32.78 27.99
N GLN A 120 -21.24 -32.33 28.17
CA GLN A 120 -20.56 -32.38 29.47
C GLN A 120 -21.29 -31.54 30.54
N LEU A 121 -21.80 -30.37 30.17
CA LEU A 121 -22.62 -29.55 31.03
C LEU A 121 -23.91 -30.28 31.43
N ALA A 122 -24.61 -30.90 30.47
CA ALA A 122 -25.82 -31.66 30.75
C ALA A 122 -25.55 -32.86 31.67
N ASP A 123 -24.45 -33.58 31.45
CA ASP A 123 -24.04 -34.71 32.29
C ASP A 123 -23.71 -34.24 33.72
N ALA A 124 -23.00 -33.13 33.89
CA ALA A 124 -22.71 -32.54 35.19
C ALA A 124 -23.96 -32.06 35.93
N GLN A 125 -24.91 -31.44 35.22
CA GLN A 125 -26.20 -31.01 35.77
C GLN A 125 -27.04 -32.22 36.23
N SER A 126 -27.04 -33.31 35.46
CA SER A 126 -27.73 -34.55 35.82
C SER A 126 -27.16 -35.17 37.09
N GLN A 127 -25.83 -35.22 37.24
CA GLN A 127 -25.18 -35.71 38.46
C GLN A 127 -25.53 -34.86 39.69
N LEU A 128 -25.52 -33.54 39.55
CA LEU A 128 -25.92 -32.63 40.63
C LEU A 128 -27.38 -32.88 41.04
N ALA A 129 -28.29 -33.03 40.08
CA ALA A 129 -29.70 -33.32 40.35
C ALA A 129 -29.91 -34.67 41.06
N GLN A 130 -29.14 -35.70 40.70
CA GLN A 130 -29.18 -37.00 41.39
C GLN A 130 -28.71 -36.90 42.83
N LEU A 131 -27.62 -36.16 43.10
CA LEU A 131 -27.15 -35.94 44.47
C LEU A 131 -28.19 -35.19 45.31
N GLN A 132 -28.82 -34.16 44.75
CA GLN A 132 -29.90 -33.42 45.42
C GLN A 132 -31.13 -34.29 45.72
N ALA A 133 -31.47 -35.22 44.81
CA ALA A 133 -32.57 -36.16 45.02
C ALA A 133 -32.25 -37.21 46.09
N ASN A 134 -30.98 -37.67 46.18
CA ASN A 134 -30.54 -38.68 47.13
C ASN A 134 -30.28 -38.12 48.54
N ASP A 135 -30.01 -36.82 48.68
CA ASP A 135 -29.86 -36.15 49.99
C ASP A 135 -31.21 -35.82 50.66
N ALA A 136 -32.34 -36.09 49.98
CA ALA A 136 -33.67 -36.00 50.57
C ALA A 136 -33.89 -37.19 51.54
N PRO A 137 -34.07 -36.97 52.85
CA PRO A 137 -34.13 -38.07 53.80
C PRO A 137 -35.42 -38.90 53.59
N SER A 138 -35.27 -40.10 53.05
CA SER A 138 -36.27 -41.15 53.22
C SER A 138 -36.22 -41.60 54.67
N GLY A 139 -37.29 -41.34 55.44
CA GLY A 139 -37.38 -41.57 56.89
C GLY A 139 -37.18 -43.01 57.38
N ALA A 140 -36.75 -43.94 56.52
CA ALA A 140 -36.47 -45.33 56.82
C ALA A 140 -34.98 -45.63 57.14
N ASP A 141 -34.02 -44.78 56.73
CA ASP A 141 -32.57 -45.09 56.77
C ASP A 141 -31.73 -44.17 57.67
N ILE A 142 -32.35 -43.47 58.64
CA ILE A 142 -31.61 -42.56 59.54
C ILE A 142 -30.70 -43.37 60.48
N PRO A 143 -29.37 -43.20 60.42
CA PRO A 143 -28.45 -43.86 61.35
C PRO A 143 -28.78 -43.48 62.80
N LYS A 144 -28.87 -44.49 63.68
CA LYS A 144 -29.13 -44.26 65.11
C LYS A 144 -27.92 -43.67 65.85
N ASP A 145 -26.74 -43.66 65.22
CA ASP A 145 -25.52 -43.05 65.75
C ASP A 145 -25.38 -41.58 65.30
N PRO A 146 -25.36 -40.62 66.25
CA PRO A 146 -25.18 -39.20 65.95
C PRO A 146 -23.88 -38.86 65.21
N GLN A 147 -22.78 -39.60 65.42
CA GLN A 147 -21.52 -39.32 64.71
C GLN A 147 -21.57 -39.81 63.27
N ALA A 148 -22.09 -41.00 63.01
CA ALA A 148 -22.34 -41.49 61.65
C ALA A 148 -23.27 -40.56 60.86
N LEU A 149 -24.32 -40.02 61.51
CA LEU A 149 -25.22 -39.03 60.90
C LEU A 149 -24.46 -37.75 60.52
N LYS A 150 -23.66 -37.20 61.44
CA LYS A 150 -22.88 -35.98 61.19
C LYS A 150 -21.86 -36.18 60.05
N GLN A 151 -21.18 -37.33 60.02
CA GLN A 151 -20.22 -37.63 58.97
C GLN A 151 -20.89 -37.81 57.60
N GLY A 152 -22.07 -38.43 57.55
CA GLY A 152 -22.89 -38.53 56.34
C GLY A 152 -23.24 -37.17 55.75
N ILE A 153 -23.72 -36.25 56.58
CA ILE A 153 -24.09 -34.87 56.19
C ILE A 153 -22.87 -34.08 55.67
N VAL A 154 -21.70 -34.24 56.29
CA VAL A 154 -20.49 -33.55 55.83
C VAL A 154 -20.04 -34.10 54.48
N ASN A 155 -20.07 -35.42 54.30
CA ASN A 155 -19.68 -36.06 53.05
C ASN A 155 -20.65 -35.71 51.90
N SER A 156 -21.97 -35.65 52.16
CA SER A 156 -22.95 -35.24 51.16
C SER A 156 -22.80 -33.78 50.75
N ALA A 157 -22.62 -32.88 51.73
CA ALA A 157 -22.38 -31.46 51.49
C ALA A 157 -21.13 -31.23 50.63
N SER A 158 -20.02 -31.92 50.93
CA SER A 158 -18.81 -31.85 50.10
C SER A 158 -19.02 -32.41 48.69
N ALA A 159 -19.79 -33.48 48.51
CA ALA A 159 -20.10 -34.04 47.20
C ALA A 159 -20.97 -33.08 46.35
N MET A 160 -21.95 -32.42 46.96
CA MET A 160 -22.76 -31.38 46.31
C MET A 160 -21.90 -30.19 45.86
N GLU A 161 -20.99 -29.72 46.70
CA GLU A 161 -20.09 -28.60 46.38
C GLU A 161 -19.18 -28.92 45.18
N VAL A 162 -18.63 -30.14 45.13
CA VAL A 162 -17.83 -30.62 43.99
C VAL A 162 -18.66 -30.69 42.71
N ALA A 163 -19.88 -31.23 42.79
CA ALA A 163 -20.78 -31.32 41.63
C ALA A 163 -21.20 -29.95 41.12
N GLN A 164 -21.49 -29.00 42.01
CA GLN A 164 -21.80 -27.62 41.64
C GLN A 164 -20.60 -26.94 40.97
N SER A 165 -19.40 -27.12 41.53
CA SER A 165 -18.16 -26.62 40.93
C SER A 165 -17.89 -27.22 39.53
N ALA A 166 -18.28 -28.47 39.30
CA ALA A 166 -18.17 -29.12 38.00
C ALA A 166 -19.14 -28.51 36.95
N VAL A 167 -20.39 -28.23 37.34
CA VAL A 167 -21.36 -27.53 36.48
C VAL A 167 -20.85 -26.15 36.11
N GLU A 168 -20.35 -25.38 37.08
CA GLU A 168 -19.82 -24.04 36.81
C GLU A 168 -18.60 -24.08 35.89
N ARG A 169 -17.72 -25.08 36.04
CA ARG A 169 -16.56 -25.24 35.16
C ARG A 169 -17.00 -25.57 33.73
N ALA A 170 -17.90 -26.55 33.56
CA ALA A 170 -18.41 -26.93 32.25
C ALA A 170 -19.14 -25.76 31.56
N GLN A 171 -19.88 -24.95 32.32
CA GLN A 171 -20.54 -23.74 31.81
C GLN A 171 -19.52 -22.72 31.33
N ARG A 172 -18.48 -22.43 32.12
CA ARG A 172 -17.41 -21.50 31.72
C ARG A 172 -16.67 -21.98 30.47
N GLU A 173 -16.31 -23.25 30.40
CA GLU A 173 -15.64 -23.84 29.24
C GLU A 173 -16.50 -23.72 27.97
N LEU A 174 -17.82 -23.98 28.09
CA LEU A 174 -18.77 -23.78 26.99
C LEU A 174 -18.84 -22.32 26.54
N ASP A 175 -18.94 -21.39 27.47
CA ASP A 175 -19.01 -19.97 27.16
C ASP A 175 -17.71 -19.46 26.53
N ASP A 176 -16.55 -19.90 27.05
CA ASP A 176 -15.24 -19.59 26.48
C ASP A 176 -15.10 -20.13 25.06
N ALA A 177 -15.50 -21.38 24.81
CA ALA A 177 -15.47 -21.97 23.47
C ALA A 177 -16.34 -21.20 22.47
N ARG A 178 -17.56 -20.81 22.88
CA ARG A 178 -18.49 -20.01 22.05
C ARG A 178 -17.95 -18.60 21.77
N ASN A 179 -17.38 -17.96 22.80
CA ASN A 179 -16.77 -16.64 22.67
C ASN A 179 -15.54 -16.69 21.74
N ASN A 180 -14.68 -17.69 21.90
CA ASN A 180 -13.52 -17.89 21.03
C ASN A 180 -13.95 -18.15 19.58
N GLN A 181 -14.97 -18.99 19.36
CA GLN A 181 -15.49 -19.25 18.01
C GLN A 181 -16.04 -17.97 17.37
N THR A 182 -16.78 -17.17 18.13
CA THR A 182 -17.28 -15.87 17.66
C THR A 182 -16.14 -14.90 17.34
N GLY A 183 -15.13 -14.83 18.21
CA GLY A 183 -13.94 -13.98 17.99
C GLY A 183 -13.18 -14.35 16.72
N VAL A 184 -12.99 -15.65 16.45
CA VAL A 184 -12.34 -16.12 15.22
C VAL A 184 -13.15 -15.73 13.97
N GLN A 185 -14.49 -15.82 14.02
CA GLN A 185 -15.35 -15.40 12.89
C GLN A 185 -15.29 -13.89 12.64
N GLN A 186 -15.23 -13.09 13.71
CA GLN A 186 -15.06 -11.64 13.59
C GLN A 186 -13.71 -11.27 12.98
N GLU A 187 -12.62 -11.88 13.45
CA GLU A 187 -11.29 -11.64 12.89
C GLU A 187 -11.17 -12.12 11.43
N ARG A 188 -11.82 -13.24 11.07
CA ARG A 188 -11.92 -13.66 9.65
C ARG A 188 -12.57 -12.59 8.79
N SER A 189 -13.73 -12.09 9.20
CA SER A 189 -14.47 -11.05 8.47
C SER A 189 -13.63 -9.76 8.34
N ARG A 190 -12.88 -9.43 9.39
CA ARG A 190 -11.95 -8.30 9.39
C ARG A 190 -10.82 -8.47 8.38
N PHE A 191 -10.19 -9.65 8.31
CA PHE A 191 -9.15 -9.91 7.32
C PHE A 191 -9.69 -9.94 5.89
N GLU A 192 -10.88 -10.48 5.65
CA GLU A 192 -11.53 -10.43 4.33
C GLU A 192 -11.74 -8.99 3.84
N GLN A 193 -12.18 -8.10 4.73
CA GLN A 193 -12.32 -6.69 4.39
C GLN A 193 -10.96 -6.02 4.15
N GLN A 194 -9.96 -6.29 4.98
CA GLN A 194 -8.61 -5.75 4.80
C GLN A 194 -7.93 -6.24 3.53
N GLU A 195 -8.12 -7.50 3.14
CA GLU A 195 -7.61 -8.05 1.89
C GLU A 195 -8.22 -7.29 0.70
N LYS A 196 -9.54 -7.13 0.69
CA LYS A 196 -10.24 -6.39 -0.35
C LYS A 196 -9.76 -4.94 -0.46
N GLU A 197 -9.62 -4.26 0.67
CA GLU A 197 -9.12 -2.87 0.72
C GLU A 197 -7.68 -2.77 0.23
N THR A 198 -6.81 -3.70 0.65
CA THR A 198 -5.41 -3.76 0.23
C THR A 198 -5.30 -3.97 -1.27
N LEU A 199 -6.03 -4.94 -1.82
CA LEU A 199 -6.05 -5.21 -3.26
C LEU A 199 -6.61 -4.03 -4.06
N ALA A 200 -7.68 -3.39 -3.57
CA ALA A 200 -8.24 -2.19 -4.19
C ALA A 200 -7.25 -1.02 -4.15
N GLN A 201 -6.48 -0.85 -3.07
CA GLN A 201 -5.46 0.19 -2.98
C GLN A 201 -4.27 -0.08 -3.91
N ILE A 202 -3.83 -1.34 -4.04
CA ILE A 202 -2.82 -1.72 -5.03
C ILE A 202 -3.30 -1.40 -6.45
N ASP A 203 -4.56 -1.75 -6.76
CA ASP A 203 -5.14 -1.45 -8.07
C ASP A 203 -5.32 0.06 -8.30
N LYS A 204 -5.76 0.81 -7.29
CA LYS A 204 -5.85 2.27 -7.38
C LYS A 204 -4.50 2.91 -7.67
N THR A 205 -3.42 2.42 -7.08
CA THR A 205 -2.08 2.99 -7.27
C THR A 205 -1.49 2.60 -8.62
N TYR A 206 -1.53 1.32 -8.99
CA TYR A 206 -0.75 0.79 -10.12
C TYR A 206 -1.61 0.29 -11.31
N GLY A 207 -2.91 0.18 -11.12
CA GLY A 207 -3.85 -0.32 -12.12
C GLY A 207 -3.98 0.62 -13.31
N GLY A 208 -4.00 0.03 -14.51
CA GLY A 208 -4.25 0.74 -15.75
C GLY A 208 -3.17 1.73 -16.16
N ILE A 209 -1.96 1.69 -15.61
CA ILE A 209 -0.86 2.55 -16.04
C ILE A 209 -0.45 2.16 -17.47
N THR A 210 -0.44 3.15 -18.36
CA THR A 210 -0.09 3.01 -19.78
C THR A 210 1.24 3.66 -20.12
N GLN A 211 1.65 4.67 -19.34
CA GLN A 211 2.90 5.39 -19.56
C GLN A 211 3.46 5.85 -18.22
N ALA A 212 4.78 5.85 -18.10
CA ALA A 212 5.50 6.48 -16.99
C ALA A 212 6.54 7.44 -17.58
N SER A 213 6.54 8.68 -17.12
CA SER A 213 7.47 9.71 -17.60
C SER A 213 8.23 10.31 -16.43
N GLU A 214 9.56 10.21 -16.47
CA GLU A 214 10.43 10.96 -15.56
C GLU A 214 10.51 12.41 -16.04
N ILE A 215 10.38 13.34 -15.10
CA ILE A 215 10.29 14.76 -15.38
C ILE A 215 11.24 15.51 -14.45
N PHE A 216 11.93 16.49 -15.02
CA PHE A 216 12.79 17.43 -14.32
C PHE A 216 12.40 18.84 -14.73
N GLN A 217 12.16 19.71 -13.75
CA GLN A 217 11.80 21.11 -13.94
C GLN A 217 12.82 22.04 -13.29
N TRP A 218 13.09 23.15 -13.97
CA TRP A 218 13.93 24.24 -13.49
C TRP A 218 13.18 25.57 -13.60
N HIS A 219 13.42 26.46 -12.65
CA HIS A 219 13.16 27.88 -12.83
C HIS A 219 14.36 28.52 -13.51
N VAL A 220 14.11 29.40 -14.47
CA VAL A 220 15.16 30.20 -15.11
C VAL A 220 15.00 31.65 -14.70
N ARG A 221 16.04 32.22 -14.09
CA ARG A 221 16.10 33.63 -13.68
C ARG A 221 17.49 34.16 -13.98
N ASP A 222 17.57 35.29 -14.71
CA ASP A 222 18.85 35.96 -15.00
C ASP A 222 19.90 35.00 -15.60
N ASP A 223 19.47 34.11 -16.51
CA ASP A 223 20.23 33.01 -17.13
C ASP A 223 20.73 31.91 -16.17
N GLU A 224 20.31 31.93 -14.90
CA GLU A 224 20.60 30.89 -13.91
C GLU A 224 19.46 29.85 -13.86
N ALA A 225 19.84 28.58 -13.99
CA ALA A 225 18.94 27.44 -13.87
C ALA A 225 18.88 26.93 -12.43
N VAL A 226 17.71 27.06 -11.79
CA VAL A 226 17.48 26.61 -10.41
C VAL A 226 16.56 25.39 -10.43
N PRO A 227 17.00 24.22 -9.90
CA PRO A 227 16.13 23.06 -9.72
C PRO A 227 14.82 23.40 -9.02
N ALA A 228 13.70 23.03 -9.63
CA ALA A 228 12.36 23.34 -9.12
C ALA A 228 11.60 22.10 -8.66
N TRP A 229 11.59 21.05 -9.47
CA TRP A 229 10.80 19.85 -9.18
C TRP A 229 11.30 18.64 -9.98
N SER A 230 11.38 17.47 -9.37
CA SER A 230 11.65 16.20 -10.05
C SER A 230 10.65 15.15 -9.63
N GLY A 231 10.33 14.24 -10.55
CA GLY A 231 9.44 13.13 -10.24
C GLY A 231 9.05 12.31 -11.43
N VAL A 232 8.05 11.47 -11.23
CA VAL A 232 7.46 10.62 -12.28
C VAL A 232 5.99 10.97 -12.43
N GLU A 233 5.55 11.18 -13.66
CA GLU A 233 4.15 11.23 -14.01
C GLU A 233 3.69 9.89 -14.59
N LEU A 234 2.60 9.37 -14.06
CA LEU A 234 1.97 8.13 -14.48
C LEU A 234 0.68 8.47 -15.22
N VAL A 235 0.53 7.98 -16.46
CA VAL A 235 -0.69 8.15 -17.24
C VAL A 235 -1.47 6.85 -17.24
N LYS A 236 -2.75 6.91 -16.86
CA LYS A 236 -3.65 5.75 -16.82
C LYS A 236 -4.50 5.62 -18.09
N GLN A 237 -5.12 4.44 -18.28
CA GLN A 237 -6.02 4.15 -19.40
C GLN A 237 -7.19 5.13 -19.52
N ASP A 238 -7.70 5.64 -18.40
CA ASP A 238 -8.74 6.68 -18.35
C ASP A 238 -8.21 8.10 -18.61
N ARG A 239 -6.91 8.22 -18.93
CA ARG A 239 -6.15 9.45 -19.13
C ARG A 239 -5.97 10.31 -17.89
N SER A 240 -6.33 9.81 -16.71
CA SER A 240 -5.94 10.46 -15.46
C SER A 240 -4.42 10.36 -15.27
N THR A 241 -3.85 11.38 -14.63
CA THR A 241 -2.43 11.43 -14.30
C THR A 241 -2.21 11.44 -12.80
N THR A 242 -1.16 10.76 -12.37
CA THR A 242 -0.66 10.81 -10.99
C THR A 242 0.81 11.22 -11.02
N GLN A 243 1.16 12.21 -10.21
CA GLN A 243 2.55 12.64 -10.05
C GLN A 243 3.15 12.08 -8.77
N LEU A 244 4.35 11.53 -8.89
CA LEU A 244 5.15 11.00 -7.80
C LEU A 244 6.36 11.91 -7.63
N ASN A 245 6.33 12.73 -6.58
CA ASN A 245 7.44 13.63 -6.26
C ASN A 245 8.66 12.83 -5.83
N ARG A 246 9.84 13.23 -6.32
CA ARG A 246 11.13 12.67 -5.93
C ARG A 246 12.06 13.77 -5.44
N ASP A 247 12.99 13.39 -4.57
CA ASP A 247 14.04 14.30 -4.15
C ASP A 247 15.00 14.54 -5.33
N TRP A 248 15.13 15.81 -5.72
CA TRP A 248 15.92 16.20 -6.88
C TRP A 248 17.37 15.77 -6.80
N GLN A 249 18.00 15.98 -5.64
CA GLN A 249 19.42 15.70 -5.47
C GLN A 249 19.69 14.20 -5.55
N LYS A 250 18.83 13.39 -4.90
CA LYS A 250 18.89 11.94 -4.97
C LYS A 250 18.65 11.44 -6.39
N THR A 251 17.57 11.87 -7.04
CA THR A 251 17.24 11.42 -8.40
C THR A 251 18.35 11.76 -9.40
N MET A 252 18.92 12.97 -9.34
CA MET A 252 20.00 13.35 -10.25
C MET A 252 21.28 12.55 -9.98
N LYS A 253 21.61 12.29 -8.70
CA LYS A 253 22.77 11.46 -8.34
C LYS A 253 22.61 10.01 -8.79
N ASP A 254 21.41 9.44 -8.60
CA ASP A 254 21.09 8.08 -9.03
C ASP A 254 21.18 7.99 -10.55
N LEU A 255 20.59 8.96 -11.27
CA LEU A 255 20.67 9.07 -12.73
C LEU A 255 22.12 9.14 -13.21
N LEU A 256 22.98 9.95 -12.59
CA LEU A 256 24.39 10.03 -12.96
C LEU A 256 25.15 8.72 -12.73
N SER A 257 24.73 7.93 -11.74
CA SER A 257 25.36 6.65 -11.38
C SER A 257 24.80 5.48 -12.21
N HIS A 258 23.54 5.57 -12.63
CA HIS A 258 22.74 4.54 -13.29
C HIS A 258 22.06 5.15 -14.51
N ARG A 259 22.77 5.19 -15.65
CA ARG A 259 22.25 5.77 -16.91
C ARG A 259 21.65 4.74 -17.87
N GLY A 260 21.73 3.47 -17.50
CA GLY A 260 21.25 2.34 -18.29
C GLY A 260 19.77 2.05 -18.08
N ASP A 261 19.33 0.88 -18.55
CA ASP A 261 17.96 0.38 -18.34
C ASP A 261 17.65 0.15 -16.84
N ASP A 262 18.70 -0.03 -16.01
CA ASP A 262 18.60 -0.14 -14.55
C ASP A 262 18.00 1.11 -13.90
N HIS A 263 18.20 2.30 -14.48
CA HIS A 263 17.61 3.56 -13.97
C HIS A 263 16.09 3.52 -13.84
N VAL A 264 15.41 2.77 -14.73
CA VAL A 264 13.94 2.71 -14.74
C VAL A 264 13.41 2.19 -13.41
N HIS A 265 14.13 1.25 -12.78
CA HIS A 265 13.79 0.74 -11.45
C HIS A 265 13.91 1.83 -10.38
N TYR A 266 15.02 2.58 -10.39
CA TYR A 266 15.25 3.68 -9.44
C TYR A 266 14.23 4.80 -9.59
N ALA A 267 13.96 5.24 -10.82
CA ALA A 267 12.99 6.29 -11.10
C ALA A 267 11.58 5.91 -10.61
N LEU A 268 11.20 4.64 -10.81
CA LEU A 268 9.89 4.11 -10.44
C LEU A 268 9.83 3.57 -9.01
N ASP A 269 10.95 3.52 -8.28
CA ASP A 269 11.06 2.93 -6.93
C ASP A 269 10.55 1.48 -6.91
N VAL A 270 10.94 0.73 -7.94
CA VAL A 270 10.65 -0.69 -8.12
C VAL A 270 11.92 -1.49 -7.81
N PRO A 271 11.87 -2.49 -6.92
CA PRO A 271 13.04 -3.32 -6.62
C PRO A 271 13.65 -3.99 -7.86
N ASP A 272 14.98 -4.12 -7.88
CA ASP A 272 15.74 -4.71 -9.00
C ASP A 272 15.36 -6.16 -9.33
N ASN A 273 14.79 -6.90 -8.37
CA ASN A 273 14.38 -8.29 -8.57
C ASN A 273 13.07 -8.45 -9.36
N ILE A 274 12.43 -7.35 -9.78
CA ILE A 274 11.18 -7.36 -10.54
C ILE A 274 11.48 -7.14 -12.02
N ALA A 275 11.48 -8.18 -12.84
CA ALA A 275 11.69 -7.99 -14.27
C ALA A 275 10.39 -7.62 -15.00
N SER A 276 10.47 -6.71 -15.97
CA SER A 276 9.38 -6.47 -16.93
C SER A 276 9.07 -7.77 -17.69
N GLY A 277 7.85 -8.29 -17.55
CA GLY A 277 7.43 -9.52 -18.24
C GLY A 277 7.54 -10.82 -17.43
N GLN A 278 7.93 -10.78 -16.16
CA GLN A 278 7.71 -11.94 -15.27
C GLN A 278 6.22 -12.11 -15.00
N GLN A 279 5.60 -13.09 -15.66
CA GLN A 279 4.41 -13.72 -15.10
C GLN A 279 4.80 -14.35 -13.75
N PRO A 280 3.96 -14.21 -12.71
CA PRO A 280 4.22 -14.90 -11.46
C PRO A 280 4.33 -16.40 -11.76
N SER A 281 5.47 -16.99 -11.37
CA SER A 281 5.63 -18.43 -11.33
C SER A 281 4.45 -18.98 -10.56
N ALA A 282 3.62 -19.79 -11.21
CA ALA A 282 2.62 -20.57 -10.50
C ALA A 282 3.39 -21.46 -9.51
N SER A 283 3.34 -21.09 -8.24
CA SER A 283 3.89 -21.90 -7.16
C SER A 283 3.23 -23.28 -7.22
N GLN A 284 4.05 -24.32 -7.35
CA GLN A 284 3.67 -25.72 -7.19
C GLN A 284 3.24 -26.01 -5.75
#